data_AF-A0A2M8CYD2-F1
#
_entry.id   AF-A0A2M8CYD2-F1
#
_cell.length_a   1.000
_cell.length_b   1.000
_cell.length_c   1.000
_cell.angle_alpha   90.00
_cell.angle_beta   90.00
_cell.angle_gamma   90.00
#
_symmetry.space_group_name_H-M   'P 1'
#
loop_
_entity.id
_entity.type
_entity.pdbx_description
1 polymer ?
#
loop_
_entity_poly.entity_id
_entity_poly.type
_entity_poly.pdbx_seq_one_letter_code
_entity_poly.pdbx_strand_id
1 'polypeptide(L)'
;MASFDIIKSVGSAYQLVWKERRYLVRLAAIPFLIKLVCYIVIVALGWEENFLRQAIIMLPSYFADGWLFCHLVRLIFLDHRWPFRPSGDTDKDMALLQDRAAGIMAGALTFTVIKFLLAGITFVIYEIGQTSLNAESQDVNPAVFFLMLGFLVFSFWGFRFLWLYIPAAINYPLKRFLHNLGGYTASWYLIGTWLLCFLPLFFIFGKFISIIGATVEGQTISIEVQFLAIFFHILLDTGVGLLATAAMAIGFKDQMFSNGKQKN
;
A
#
# COMPACT_ATOMS: atom_id res chain seq x y z
N MET A 1 -8.04 27.19 1.74
CA MET A 1 -7.72 25.82 1.26
C MET A 1 -8.03 24.86 2.39
N ALA A 2 -8.83 23.82 2.16
CA ALA A 2 -9.05 22.79 3.17
C ALA A 2 -7.71 22.11 3.49
N SER A 3 -7.17 22.34 4.69
CA SER A 3 -5.94 21.71 5.14
C SER A 3 -6.18 20.21 5.33
N PHE A 4 -5.23 19.39 4.87
CA PHE A 4 -5.25 17.95 5.15
C PHE A 4 -5.05 17.76 6.66
N ASP A 5 -6.09 17.39 7.39
CA ASP A 5 -6.00 17.09 8.81
C ASP A 5 -5.55 15.64 9.00
N ILE A 6 -4.25 15.46 9.24
CA ILE A 6 -3.62 14.15 9.44
C ILE A 6 -4.29 13.40 10.60
N ILE A 7 -4.46 14.07 11.75
CA ILE A 7 -4.91 13.42 12.98
C ILE A 7 -6.35 12.95 12.81
N LYS A 8 -7.21 13.81 12.26
CA LYS A 8 -8.61 13.46 11.97
C LYS A 8 -8.69 12.31 10.96
N SER A 9 -7.89 12.35 9.89
CA SER A 9 -7.92 11.33 8.85
C SER A 9 -7.48 9.96 9.37
N VAL A 10 -6.38 9.91 10.12
CA VAL A 10 -5.86 8.68 10.74
C VAL A 10 -6.84 8.15 11.79
N GLY A 11 -7.33 8.99 12.70
CA GLY A 11 -8.29 8.59 13.73
C GLY A 11 -9.58 8.02 13.13
N SER A 12 -10.11 8.67 12.08
CA SER A 12 -11.29 8.19 11.37
C SER A 12 -11.03 6.88 10.63
N ALA A 13 -9.84 6.68 10.09
CA ALA A 13 -9.45 5.44 9.43
C ALA A 13 -9.43 4.26 10.42
N TYR A 14 -8.84 4.42 11.60
CA TYR A 14 -8.86 3.40 12.65
C TYR A 14 -10.29 3.05 13.07
N GLN A 15 -11.13 4.06 13.29
CA GLN A 15 -12.54 3.86 13.64
C GLN A 15 -13.30 3.11 12.54
N LEU A 16 -13.09 3.48 11.26
CA LEU A 16 -13.75 2.84 10.12
C LEU A 16 -13.29 1.38 9.96
N VAL A 17 -11.98 1.13 9.99
CA VAL A 17 -11.42 -0.22 9.87
C VAL A 17 -11.90 -1.11 11.02
N TRP A 18 -11.98 -0.58 12.24
CA TRP A 18 -12.50 -1.31 13.40
C TRP A 18 -14.00 -1.61 13.29
N LYS A 19 -14.79 -0.61 12.87
CA LYS A 19 -16.23 -0.74 12.66
C LYS A 19 -16.54 -1.81 11.61
N GLU A 20 -15.82 -1.80 10.49
CA GLU A 20 -16.04 -2.71 9.36
C GLU A 20 -15.13 -3.97 9.40
N ARG A 21 -14.48 -4.27 10.54
CA ARG A 21 -13.48 -5.35 10.65
C ARG A 21 -13.94 -6.71 10.12
N ARG A 22 -15.19 -7.10 10.36
CA ARG A 22 -15.73 -8.39 9.89
C ARG A 22 -15.83 -8.44 8.37
N TYR A 23 -16.21 -7.33 7.76
CA TYR A 23 -16.27 -7.20 6.31
C TYR A 23 -14.85 -7.20 5.72
N LEU A 24 -13.95 -6.39 6.28
CA LEU A 24 -12.58 -6.27 5.81
C LEU A 24 -11.78 -7.57 5.96
N VAL A 25 -11.96 -8.32 7.06
CA VAL A 25 -11.29 -9.63 7.23
C VAL A 25 -11.73 -10.62 6.16
N ARG A 26 -13.03 -10.69 5.84
CA ARG A 26 -13.54 -11.57 4.76
C ARG A 26 -12.98 -11.16 3.40
N LEU A 27 -12.89 -9.86 3.16
CA LEU A 27 -12.38 -9.32 1.90
C LEU A 27 -10.86 -9.53 1.77
N ALA A 28 -10.11 -9.34 2.85
CA ALA A 28 -8.66 -9.47 2.92
C ALA A 28 -8.18 -10.94 2.90
N ALA A 29 -9.06 -11.90 3.22
CA ALA A 29 -8.71 -13.32 3.18
C ALA A 29 -8.21 -13.77 1.80
N ILE A 30 -8.79 -13.27 0.71
CA ILE A 30 -8.39 -13.64 -0.66
C ILE A 30 -6.96 -13.14 -0.99
N PRO A 31 -6.66 -11.83 -0.90
CA PRO A 31 -5.29 -11.34 -1.09
C PRO A 31 -4.28 -11.97 -0.14
N PHE A 32 -4.67 -12.19 1.12
CA PHE A 32 -3.82 -12.83 2.12
C PHE A 32 -3.36 -14.22 1.68
N LEU A 33 -4.30 -15.07 1.23
CA LEU A 33 -3.98 -16.43 0.77
C LEU A 33 -3.13 -16.42 -0.50
N ILE A 34 -3.45 -15.55 -1.47
CA ILE A 34 -2.67 -15.43 -2.70
C ILE A 34 -1.24 -14.99 -2.37
N LYS A 35 -1.08 -13.98 -1.52
CA LYS A 35 0.22 -13.47 -1.08
C LYS A 35 1.02 -14.56 -0.36
N LEU A 36 0.39 -15.31 0.54
CA LEU A 36 1.02 -16.43 1.24
C LEU A 36 1.55 -17.48 0.27
N VAL A 37 0.74 -17.89 -0.72
CA VAL A 37 1.17 -18.85 -1.75
C VAL A 37 2.34 -18.30 -2.56
N CYS A 38 2.30 -17.03 -2.98
CA CYS A 38 3.41 -16.39 -3.70
C CYS A 38 4.71 -16.40 -2.89
N TYR A 39 4.66 -16.06 -1.59
CA TYR A 39 5.83 -16.13 -0.71
C TYR A 39 6.35 -17.56 -0.54
N ILE A 40 5.47 -18.54 -0.36
CA ILE A 40 5.88 -19.95 -0.27
C ILE A 40 6.62 -20.39 -1.53
N VAL A 41 6.14 -20.01 -2.71
CA VAL A 41 6.81 -20.32 -3.99
C VAL A 41 8.19 -19.65 -4.06
N ILE A 42 8.33 -18.41 -3.60
CA ILE A 42 9.63 -17.71 -3.56
C ILE A 42 10.64 -18.45 -2.68
N VAL A 43 10.22 -18.84 -1.47
CA VAL A 43 11.07 -19.59 -0.52
C VAL A 43 11.42 -20.96 -1.08
N ALA A 44 10.43 -21.70 -1.61
CA ALA A 44 10.63 -23.04 -2.16
C ALA A 44 11.59 -23.05 -3.36
N LEU A 45 11.65 -21.97 -4.14
CA LEU A 45 12.58 -21.82 -5.26
C LEU A 45 13.95 -21.24 -4.85
N GLY A 46 14.13 -20.87 -3.58
CA GLY A 46 15.35 -20.21 -3.10
C GLY A 46 15.59 -18.84 -3.75
N TRP A 47 14.52 -18.12 -4.11
CA TRP A 47 14.61 -16.83 -4.81
C TRP A 47 14.54 -15.62 -3.88
N GLU A 48 14.82 -15.81 -2.58
CA GLU A 48 14.76 -14.78 -1.52
C GLU A 48 15.71 -13.60 -1.74
N GLU A 49 16.78 -13.79 -2.51
CA GLU A 49 17.73 -12.72 -2.88
C GLU A 49 17.44 -12.13 -4.26
N ASN A 50 16.63 -12.81 -5.08
CA ASN A 50 16.35 -12.42 -6.45
C ASN A 50 15.11 -11.51 -6.55
N PHE A 51 15.24 -10.24 -6.14
CA PHE A 51 14.13 -9.27 -6.08
C PHE A 51 13.30 -9.18 -7.38
N LEU A 52 13.93 -9.22 -8.55
CA LEU A 52 13.21 -9.16 -9.82
C LEU A 52 12.29 -10.38 -10.02
N ARG A 53 12.78 -11.59 -9.66
CA ARG A 53 11.99 -12.81 -9.76
C ARG A 53 10.86 -12.82 -8.74
N GLN A 54 11.12 -12.31 -7.54
CA GLN A 54 10.07 -12.12 -6.53
C GLN A 54 8.98 -11.18 -7.03
N ALA A 55 9.34 -10.03 -7.60
CA ALA A 55 8.38 -9.06 -8.10
C ALA A 55 7.44 -9.67 -9.15
N ILE A 56 7.97 -10.55 -10.02
CA ILE A 56 7.18 -11.26 -11.04
C ILE A 56 6.24 -12.29 -10.39
N ILE A 57 6.73 -13.12 -9.45
CA ILE A 57 5.89 -14.10 -8.74
C ILE A 57 4.81 -13.40 -7.91
N MET A 58 5.10 -12.21 -7.37
CA MET A 58 4.19 -11.44 -6.52
C MET A 58 3.13 -10.67 -7.30
N LEU A 59 3.18 -10.62 -8.65
CA LEU A 59 2.20 -9.91 -9.48
C LEU A 59 0.73 -10.28 -9.14
N PRO A 60 0.35 -11.57 -9.01
CA PRO A 60 -1.01 -11.94 -8.62
C PRO A 60 -1.40 -11.40 -7.25
N SER A 61 -0.46 -11.37 -6.30
CA SER A 61 -0.69 -10.78 -4.98
C SER A 61 -0.90 -9.27 -5.07
N TYR A 62 -0.13 -8.56 -5.89
CA TYR A 62 -0.29 -7.11 -6.05
C TYR A 62 -1.65 -6.76 -6.66
N PHE A 63 -2.14 -7.56 -7.62
CA PHE A 63 -3.49 -7.42 -8.16
C PHE A 63 -4.56 -7.63 -7.10
N ALA A 64 -4.42 -8.67 -6.27
CA ALA A 64 -5.38 -8.98 -5.22
C ALA A 64 -5.43 -7.88 -4.14
N ASP A 65 -4.28 -7.36 -3.72
CA ASP A 65 -4.19 -6.21 -2.82
C ASP A 65 -4.83 -4.96 -3.43
N GLY A 66 -4.51 -4.67 -4.69
CA GLY A 66 -5.11 -3.57 -5.43
C GLY A 66 -6.63 -3.67 -5.47
N TRP A 67 -7.17 -4.86 -5.73
CA TRP A 67 -8.60 -5.14 -5.69
C TRP A 67 -9.22 -4.89 -4.31
N LEU A 68 -8.58 -5.36 -3.23
CA LEU A 68 -9.00 -5.13 -1.85
C LEU A 68 -9.06 -3.63 -1.52
N PHE A 69 -7.98 -2.91 -1.83
CA PHE A 69 -7.88 -1.48 -1.55
C PHE A 69 -8.87 -0.67 -2.38
N CYS A 70 -9.13 -1.05 -3.64
CA CYS A 70 -10.15 -0.39 -4.46
C CYS A 70 -11.56 -0.51 -3.87
N HIS A 71 -11.93 -1.69 -3.35
CA HIS A 71 -13.21 -1.84 -2.65
C HIS A 71 -13.29 -1.00 -1.37
N LEU A 72 -12.20 -0.90 -0.62
CA LEU A 72 -12.13 -0.03 0.56
C LEU A 72 -12.28 1.45 0.17
N VAL A 73 -11.61 1.89 -0.89
CA VAL A 73 -11.74 3.26 -1.41
C VAL A 73 -13.18 3.54 -1.84
N ARG A 74 -13.82 2.63 -2.60
CA ARG A 74 -15.22 2.81 -3.03
C ARG A 74 -16.20 2.76 -1.84
N LEU A 75 -15.91 1.99 -0.80
CA LEU A 75 -16.68 2.05 0.45
C LEU A 75 -16.60 3.45 1.08
N ILE A 76 -15.41 4.05 1.13
CA ILE A 76 -15.22 5.37 1.77
C ILE A 76 -15.85 6.50 0.95
N PHE A 77 -15.67 6.50 -0.37
CA PHE A 77 -16.17 7.57 -1.24
C PHE A 77 -17.64 7.43 -1.61
N LEU A 78 -18.09 6.21 -1.89
CA LEU A 78 -19.38 5.92 -2.54
C LEU A 78 -20.30 5.03 -1.69
N ASP A 79 -19.87 4.59 -0.50
CA ASP A 79 -20.59 3.63 0.36
C ASP A 79 -20.93 2.30 -0.36
N HIS A 80 -20.14 1.95 -1.38
CA HIS A 80 -20.32 0.72 -2.15
C HIS A 80 -19.70 -0.48 -1.42
N ARG A 81 -20.55 -1.40 -0.95
CA ARG A 81 -20.12 -2.67 -0.32
C ARG A 81 -19.96 -3.81 -1.34
N TRP A 82 -19.09 -4.76 -1.04
CA TRP A 82 -19.03 -6.06 -1.69
C TRP A 82 -19.70 -7.13 -0.80
N PRO A 83 -20.47 -8.08 -1.34
CA PRO A 83 -20.94 -8.18 -2.73
C PRO A 83 -21.92 -7.06 -3.12
N PHE A 84 -22.06 -6.81 -4.42
CA PHE A 84 -23.05 -5.87 -4.95
C PHE A 84 -24.47 -6.33 -4.58
N ARG A 85 -25.33 -5.39 -4.18
CA ARG A 85 -26.73 -5.63 -3.86
C ARG A 85 -27.58 -4.96 -4.93
N PRO A 86 -28.22 -5.73 -5.85
CA PRO A 86 -29.04 -5.17 -6.89
C PRO A 86 -30.25 -4.43 -6.30
N SER A 87 -30.63 -3.33 -6.94
CA SER A 87 -31.83 -2.57 -6.61
C SER A 87 -33.11 -3.21 -7.16
N GLY A 88 -32.97 -4.10 -8.14
CA GLY A 88 -34.08 -4.74 -8.85
C GLY A 88 -34.39 -4.10 -10.20
N ASP A 89 -33.75 -2.97 -10.51
CA ASP A 89 -33.78 -2.32 -11.84
C ASP A 89 -32.56 -2.78 -12.63
N THR A 90 -32.76 -3.74 -13.54
CA THR A 90 -31.68 -4.41 -14.29
C THR A 90 -30.79 -3.45 -15.05
N ASP A 91 -31.35 -2.41 -15.68
CA ASP A 91 -30.59 -1.49 -16.51
C ASP A 91 -29.70 -0.58 -15.65
N LYS A 92 -30.26 -0.06 -14.54
CA LYS A 92 -29.48 0.73 -13.58
C LYS A 92 -28.42 -0.12 -12.88
N ASP A 93 -28.78 -1.34 -12.49
CA ASP A 93 -27.86 -2.26 -11.81
C ASP A 93 -26.71 -2.65 -12.74
N MET A 94 -26.96 -2.88 -14.03
CA MET A 94 -25.94 -3.17 -15.03
C MET A 94 -24.99 -1.99 -15.24
N ALA A 95 -25.52 -0.77 -15.39
CA ALA A 95 -24.71 0.44 -15.54
C ALA A 95 -23.81 0.68 -14.32
N LEU A 96 -24.35 0.50 -13.10
CA LEU A 96 -23.59 0.61 -11.85
C LEU A 96 -22.52 -0.47 -11.72
N LEU A 97 -22.81 -1.70 -12.14
CA LEU A 97 -21.85 -2.79 -12.17
C LEU A 97 -20.70 -2.51 -13.13
N GLN A 98 -20.99 -1.98 -14.33
CA GLN A 98 -19.98 -1.62 -15.32
C GLN A 98 -19.07 -0.49 -14.83
N ASP A 99 -19.63 0.60 -14.28
CA ASP A 99 -18.85 1.69 -13.67
C ASP A 99 -17.95 1.16 -12.54
N ARG A 100 -18.52 0.31 -11.68
CA ARG A 100 -17.79 -0.30 -10.57
C ARG A 100 -16.65 -1.19 -11.05
N ALA A 101 -16.90 -2.04 -12.04
CA ALA A 101 -15.90 -2.94 -12.58
C ALA A 101 -14.75 -2.14 -13.23
N ALA A 102 -15.07 -1.12 -14.01
CA ALA A 102 -14.08 -0.25 -14.64
C ALA A 102 -13.19 0.44 -13.59
N GLY A 103 -13.78 1.01 -12.54
CA GLY A 103 -13.03 1.69 -11.49
C GLY A 103 -12.14 0.74 -10.69
N ILE A 104 -12.68 -0.41 -10.28
CA ILE A 104 -11.90 -1.42 -9.54
C ILE A 104 -10.75 -1.95 -10.40
N MET A 105 -10.98 -2.22 -11.68
CA MET A 105 -9.94 -2.72 -12.58
C MET A 105 -8.85 -1.67 -12.81
N ALA A 106 -9.24 -0.42 -13.10
CA ALA A 106 -8.29 0.67 -13.30
C ALA A 106 -7.45 0.94 -12.03
N GLY A 107 -8.09 0.96 -10.86
CA GLY A 107 -7.41 1.12 -9.58
C GLY A 107 -6.47 -0.05 -9.26
N ALA A 108 -6.91 -1.30 -9.45
CA ALA A 108 -6.09 -2.48 -9.18
C ALA A 108 -4.88 -2.58 -10.12
N LEU A 109 -5.05 -2.26 -11.41
CA LEU A 109 -3.95 -2.15 -12.38
C LEU A 109 -2.96 -1.06 -11.97
N THR A 110 -3.47 0.13 -11.63
CA THR A 110 -2.62 1.25 -11.19
C THR A 110 -1.82 0.88 -9.94
N PHE A 111 -2.45 0.26 -8.96
CA PHE A 111 -1.79 -0.22 -7.75
C PHE A 111 -0.71 -1.26 -8.04
N THR A 112 -1.00 -2.21 -8.94
CA THR A 112 -0.06 -3.25 -9.34
C THR A 112 1.19 -2.66 -9.99
N VAL A 113 1.02 -1.72 -10.93
CA VAL A 113 2.14 -1.01 -11.57
C VAL A 113 2.96 -0.25 -10.54
N ILE A 114 2.31 0.45 -9.59
CA ILE A 114 3.00 1.14 -8.50
C ILE A 114 3.85 0.18 -7.67
N LYS A 115 3.29 -0.94 -7.22
CA LYS A 115 4.01 -1.95 -6.42
C LYS A 115 5.15 -2.59 -7.19
N PHE A 116 4.95 -2.89 -8.48
CA PHE A 116 6.00 -3.44 -9.33
C PHE A 116 7.16 -2.45 -9.53
N LEU A 117 6.87 -1.16 -9.76
CA LEU A 117 7.88 -0.11 -9.84
C LEU A 117 8.63 0.06 -8.52
N LEU A 118 7.92 0.02 -7.38
CA LEU A 118 8.54 0.05 -6.06
C LEU A 118 9.50 -1.12 -5.85
N ALA A 119 9.12 -2.34 -6.26
CA ALA A 119 10.00 -3.51 -6.16
C ALA A 119 11.28 -3.34 -7.01
N GLY A 120 11.15 -2.82 -8.24
CA GLY A 120 12.30 -2.52 -9.10
C GLY A 120 13.21 -1.43 -8.51
N ILE A 121 12.62 -0.41 -7.90
CA ILE A 121 13.36 0.63 -7.16
C ILE A 121 14.11 0.02 -5.96
N THR A 122 13.47 -0.82 -5.16
CA THR A 122 14.10 -1.49 -4.01
C THR A 122 15.27 -2.35 -4.46
N PHE A 123 15.14 -3.06 -5.58
CA PHE A 123 16.24 -3.81 -6.18
C PHE A 123 17.45 -2.92 -6.51
N VAL A 124 17.23 -1.79 -7.19
CA VAL A 124 18.32 -0.84 -7.52
C VAL A 124 19.01 -0.32 -6.25
N ILE A 125 18.25 0.04 -5.22
CA ILE A 125 18.81 0.51 -3.94
C ILE A 125 19.64 -0.60 -3.29
N TYR A 126 19.15 -1.84 -3.29
CA TYR A 126 19.84 -2.99 -2.71
C TYR A 126 21.18 -3.26 -3.41
N GLU A 127 21.20 -3.31 -4.74
CA GLU A 127 22.42 -3.53 -5.53
C GLU A 127 23.48 -2.43 -5.28
N ILE A 128 23.06 -1.16 -5.25
CA ILE A 128 23.98 -0.04 -4.95
C ILE A 128 24.49 -0.14 -3.51
N GLY A 129 23.62 -0.52 -2.57
CA GLY A 129 23.98 -0.72 -1.16
C GLY A 129 25.01 -1.84 -0.97
N GLN A 130 24.80 -3.00 -1.61
CA GLN A 130 25.75 -4.13 -1.56
C GLN A 130 27.11 -3.78 -2.16
N THR A 131 27.11 -3.08 -3.30
CA THR A 131 28.36 -2.63 -3.94
C THR A 131 29.15 -1.69 -3.02
N SER A 132 28.45 -0.84 -2.25
CA SER A 132 29.08 0.11 -1.33
C SER A 132 29.63 -0.55 -0.06
N LEU A 133 29.02 -1.65 0.41
CA LEU A 133 29.47 -2.38 1.61
C LEU A 133 30.65 -3.32 1.33
N ASN A 134 30.72 -3.88 0.13
CA ASN A 134 31.79 -4.79 -0.29
C ASN A 134 33.05 -4.05 -0.76
N ALA A 135 32.99 -2.73 -0.94
CA ALA A 135 34.16 -1.91 -1.20
C ALA A 135 34.91 -1.67 0.11
N GLU A 136 35.96 -2.44 0.39
CA GLU A 136 36.88 -2.26 1.53
C GLU A 136 37.63 -0.91 1.53
N SER A 137 37.36 0.00 0.59
CA SER A 137 38.00 1.29 0.46
C SER A 137 37.19 2.41 1.12
N GLN A 138 37.82 3.12 2.05
CA GLN A 138 37.30 4.28 2.81
C GLN A 138 36.80 5.48 1.96
N ASP A 139 36.80 5.39 0.64
CA ASP A 139 36.35 6.46 -0.25
C ASP A 139 34.95 6.14 -0.79
N VAL A 140 33.93 6.63 -0.09
CA VAL A 140 32.55 6.64 -0.62
C VAL A 140 32.55 7.47 -1.89
N ASN A 141 32.36 6.82 -3.04
CA ASN A 141 32.28 7.50 -4.33
C ASN A 141 31.22 8.61 -4.27
N PRO A 142 31.59 9.89 -4.47
CA PRO A 142 30.65 11.01 -4.40
C PRO A 142 29.43 10.83 -5.31
N ALA A 143 29.59 10.14 -6.45
CA ALA A 143 28.48 9.85 -7.36
C ALA A 143 27.39 8.98 -6.71
N VAL A 144 27.78 7.97 -5.92
CA VAL A 144 26.83 7.11 -5.19
C VAL A 144 26.10 7.91 -4.12
N PHE A 145 26.82 8.79 -3.41
CA PHE A 145 26.22 9.69 -2.43
C PHE A 145 25.16 10.62 -3.07
N PHE A 146 25.51 11.31 -4.16
CA PHE A 146 24.56 12.20 -4.85
C PHE A 146 23.38 11.42 -5.46
N LEU A 147 23.61 10.21 -5.95
CA LEU A 147 22.53 9.34 -6.43
C LEU A 147 21.58 8.96 -5.30
N MET A 148 22.08 8.52 -4.15
CA MET A 148 21.26 8.20 -2.97
C MET A 148 20.49 9.42 -2.46
N LEU A 149 21.13 10.60 -2.43
CA LEU A 149 20.48 11.86 -2.05
C LEU A 149 19.37 12.23 -3.05
N GLY A 150 19.65 12.11 -4.35
CA GLY A 150 18.67 12.34 -5.41
C GLY A 150 17.49 11.38 -5.30
N PHE A 151 17.76 10.11 -5.01
CA PHE A 151 16.73 9.09 -4.80
C PHE A 151 15.88 9.38 -3.57
N LEU A 152 16.47 9.88 -2.47
CA LEU A 152 15.75 10.31 -1.28
C LEU A 152 14.82 11.47 -1.62
N VAL A 153 15.32 12.55 -2.23
CA VAL A 153 14.49 13.70 -2.63
C VAL A 153 13.37 13.27 -3.58
N PHE A 154 13.68 12.41 -4.55
CA PHE A 154 12.69 11.86 -5.47
C PHE A 154 11.65 10.99 -4.75
N SER A 155 12.03 10.22 -3.72
CA SER A 155 11.10 9.40 -2.95
C SER A 155 10.12 10.25 -2.13
N PHE A 156 10.61 11.33 -1.51
CA PHE A 156 9.76 12.29 -0.80
C PHE A 156 8.76 12.97 -1.75
N TRP A 157 9.22 13.46 -2.90
CA TRP A 157 8.36 14.06 -3.90
C TRP A 157 7.41 13.05 -4.55
N GLY A 158 7.93 11.86 -4.86
CA GLY A 158 7.27 10.78 -5.57
C GLY A 158 6.23 10.05 -4.73
N PHE A 159 6.26 10.21 -3.41
CA PHE A 159 5.34 9.57 -2.47
C PHE A 159 3.86 9.78 -2.83
N ARG A 160 3.52 10.94 -3.41
CA ARG A 160 2.15 11.22 -3.87
C ARG A 160 1.65 10.29 -4.98
N PHE A 161 2.56 9.80 -5.83
CA PHE A 161 2.19 8.92 -6.94
C PHE A 161 1.82 7.51 -6.44
N LEU A 162 2.26 7.14 -5.25
CA LEU A 162 1.90 5.86 -4.61
C LEU A 162 0.39 5.74 -4.35
N TRP A 163 -0.33 6.87 -4.36
CA TRP A 163 -1.75 6.95 -4.05
C TRP A 163 -2.64 7.16 -5.28
N LEU A 164 -2.10 7.09 -6.50
CA LEU A 164 -2.86 7.28 -7.74
C LEU A 164 -3.93 6.20 -7.98
N TYR A 165 -3.81 5.04 -7.35
CA TYR A 165 -4.84 4.01 -7.44
C TYR A 165 -6.16 4.45 -6.76
N ILE A 166 -6.12 5.39 -5.81
CA ILE A 166 -7.32 5.90 -5.12
C ILE A 166 -8.26 6.64 -6.09
N PRO A 167 -7.84 7.70 -6.80
CA PRO A 167 -8.69 8.35 -7.79
C PRO A 167 -9.08 7.39 -8.93
N ALA A 168 -8.20 6.48 -9.35
CA ALA A 168 -8.54 5.47 -10.35
C ALA A 168 -9.68 4.55 -9.90
N ALA A 169 -9.69 4.12 -8.62
CA ALA A 169 -10.73 3.25 -8.05
C ALA A 169 -12.15 3.84 -8.10
N ILE A 170 -12.26 5.17 -8.10
CA ILE A 170 -13.52 5.92 -8.17
C ILE A 170 -13.77 6.57 -9.54
N ASN A 171 -13.04 6.17 -10.59
CA ASN A 171 -13.14 6.76 -11.93
C ASN A 171 -12.91 8.28 -11.97
N TYR A 172 -12.10 8.81 -11.04
CA TYR A 172 -11.78 10.22 -10.99
C TYR A 172 -10.57 10.56 -11.87
N PRO A 173 -10.61 11.63 -12.68
CA PRO A 173 -9.51 11.98 -13.58
C PRO A 173 -8.18 12.22 -12.84
N LEU A 174 -7.16 11.41 -13.14
CA LEU A 174 -5.83 11.47 -12.50
C LEU A 174 -5.16 12.84 -12.63
N LYS A 175 -5.31 13.49 -13.79
CA LYS A 175 -4.77 14.85 -14.03
C LYS A 175 -5.36 15.88 -13.06
N ARG A 176 -6.68 15.80 -12.81
CA ARG A 176 -7.37 16.68 -11.88
C ARG A 176 -6.96 16.38 -10.44
N PHE A 177 -6.80 15.10 -10.11
CA PHE A 177 -6.30 14.69 -8.80
C PHE A 177 -4.91 15.26 -8.52
N LEU A 178 -3.97 15.08 -9.44
CA LEU A 178 -2.59 15.58 -9.31
C LEU A 178 -2.53 17.11 -9.24
N HIS A 179 -3.40 17.80 -9.97
CA HIS A 179 -3.49 19.26 -9.89
C HIS A 179 -4.00 19.71 -8.51
N ASN A 180 -5.03 19.05 -7.96
CA ASN A 180 -5.57 19.37 -6.64
C ASN A 180 -4.57 19.05 -5.51
N LEU A 181 -3.72 18.03 -5.71
CA LEU A 181 -2.66 17.66 -4.80
C LEU A 181 -1.38 18.50 -5.00
N GLY A 182 -1.46 19.56 -5.81
CA GLY A 182 -0.35 20.44 -6.14
C GLY A 182 0.25 21.12 -4.90
N GLY A 183 1.57 20.99 -4.75
CA GLY A 183 2.33 21.62 -3.67
C GLY A 183 3.33 20.65 -3.03
N TYR A 184 4.52 21.14 -2.68
CA TYR A 184 5.54 20.35 -1.98
C TYR A 184 5.10 19.92 -0.57
N THR A 185 4.19 20.68 0.04
CA THR A 185 3.65 20.38 1.37
C THR A 185 2.75 19.16 1.39
N ALA A 186 2.08 18.83 0.27
CA ALA A 186 1.19 17.68 0.19
C ALA A 186 1.92 16.36 0.51
N SER A 187 3.13 16.17 -0.02
CA SER A 187 3.93 14.97 0.27
C SER A 187 4.23 14.79 1.75
N TRP A 188 4.51 15.89 2.48
CA TRP A 188 4.76 15.83 3.93
C TRP A 188 3.53 15.34 4.70
N TYR A 189 2.34 15.84 4.36
CA TYR A 189 1.10 15.38 4.99
C TYR A 189 0.84 13.90 4.71
N LEU A 190 1.09 13.44 3.48
CA LEU A 190 0.93 12.03 3.10
C LEU A 190 1.94 11.14 3.83
N ILE A 191 3.21 11.51 3.89
CA ILE A 191 4.23 10.74 4.61
C ILE A 191 3.89 10.67 6.09
N GLY A 192 3.53 11.80 6.72
CA GLY A 192 3.13 11.84 8.12
C GLY A 192 1.91 10.96 8.41
N THR A 193 0.91 10.98 7.53
CA THR A 193 -0.28 10.12 7.63
C THR A 193 0.09 8.63 7.52
N TRP A 194 0.93 8.28 6.55
CA TRP A 194 1.40 6.90 6.38
C TRP A 194 2.21 6.42 7.59
N LEU A 195 3.12 7.25 8.11
CA LEU A 195 3.91 6.94 9.31
C LEU A 195 3.03 6.72 10.54
N LEU A 196 1.99 7.53 10.75
CA LEU A 196 1.06 7.35 11.88
C LEU A 196 0.19 6.10 11.75
N CYS A 197 -0.07 5.62 10.52
CA CYS A 197 -0.69 4.32 10.30
C CYS A 197 0.31 3.16 10.49
N PHE A 198 1.56 3.34 10.04
CA PHE A 198 2.59 2.32 10.05
C PHE A 198 3.18 2.06 11.44
N LEU A 199 3.62 3.10 12.15
CA LEU A 199 4.40 2.97 13.39
C LEU A 199 3.68 2.13 14.47
N PRO A 200 2.39 2.34 14.78
CA PRO A 200 1.72 1.55 15.82
C PRO A 200 1.70 0.06 15.48
N LEU A 201 1.38 -0.29 14.22
CA LEU A 201 1.39 -1.68 13.79
C LEU A 201 2.81 -2.25 13.78
N PHE A 202 3.78 -1.49 13.29
CA PHE A 202 5.18 -1.92 13.29
C PHE A 202 5.68 -2.27 14.69
N PHE A 203 5.38 -1.47 15.71
CA PHE A 203 5.76 -1.79 17.09
C PHE A 203 5.05 -3.03 17.63
N ILE A 204 3.75 -3.18 17.37
CA ILE A 204 2.98 -4.35 17.81
C ILE A 204 3.56 -5.62 17.18
N PHE A 205 3.62 -5.67 15.85
CA PHE A 205 4.09 -6.85 15.11
C PHE A 205 5.59 -7.10 15.30
N GLY A 206 6.41 -6.05 15.38
CA GLY A 206 7.84 -6.16 15.64
C GLY A 206 8.13 -6.80 17.00
N LYS A 207 7.34 -6.50 18.03
CA LYS A 207 7.45 -7.18 19.33
C LYS A 207 7.11 -8.66 19.23
N PHE A 208 6.06 -9.05 18.50
CA PHE A 208 5.75 -10.46 18.26
C PHE A 208 6.89 -11.20 17.57
N ILE A 209 7.44 -10.62 16.49
CA ILE A 209 8.58 -11.21 15.76
C ILE A 209 9.81 -11.35 16.69
N SER A 210 10.11 -10.34 17.52
CA SER A 210 11.24 -10.41 18.44
C SER A 210 11.12 -11.51 19.50
N ILE A 211 9.90 -11.76 20.00
CA ILE A 211 9.65 -12.83 20.99
C ILE A 211 9.88 -14.19 20.34
N ILE A 212 9.43 -14.36 19.10
CA ILE A 212 9.65 -15.59 18.33
C ILE A 212 11.16 -15.79 18.08
N GLY A 213 11.87 -14.73 17.64
CA GLY A 213 13.30 -14.79 17.37
C GLY A 213 14.16 -15.13 18.59
N ALA A 214 13.82 -14.59 19.77
CA ALA A 214 14.53 -14.84 21.02
C ALA A 214 14.50 -16.32 21.46
N THR A 215 13.51 -17.10 21.00
CA THR A 215 13.43 -18.54 21.32
C THR A 215 14.35 -19.43 20.47
N VAL A 216 15.05 -18.86 19.48
CA VAL A 216 15.81 -19.62 18.46
C VAL A 216 17.32 -19.25 18.47
N GLU A 217 17.79 -18.49 19.47
CA GLU A 217 19.19 -18.08 19.55
C GLU A 217 20.14 -19.30 19.57
N GLY A 218 20.99 -19.40 18.54
CA GLY A 218 22.04 -20.42 18.42
C GLY A 218 21.73 -21.62 17.50
N GLN A 219 20.55 -21.67 16.85
CA GLN A 219 20.20 -22.73 15.90
C GLN A 219 19.90 -22.16 14.50
N THR A 220 20.08 -22.99 13.46
CA THR A 220 19.58 -22.68 12.11
C THR A 220 18.10 -22.39 12.19
N ILE A 221 17.65 -21.25 11.64
CA ILE A 221 16.24 -20.83 11.68
C ILE A 221 15.39 -21.97 11.10
N SER A 222 14.53 -22.54 11.94
CA SER A 222 13.67 -23.65 11.52
C SER A 222 12.64 -23.16 10.51
N ILE A 223 12.18 -24.07 9.63
CA ILE A 223 11.21 -23.75 8.59
C ILE A 223 9.93 -23.17 9.21
N GLU A 224 9.49 -23.69 10.36
CA GLU A 224 8.30 -23.22 11.08
C GLU A 224 8.42 -21.75 11.49
N VAL A 225 9.60 -21.32 11.92
CA VAL A 225 9.87 -19.93 12.32
C VAL A 225 9.84 -19.00 11.11
N GLN A 226 10.39 -19.43 9.97
CA GLN A 226 10.33 -18.68 8.72
C GLN A 226 8.88 -18.50 8.24
N PHE A 227 8.09 -19.58 8.24
CA PHE A 227 6.66 -19.52 7.89
C PHE A 227 5.89 -18.56 8.79
N LEU A 228 6.15 -18.59 10.11
CA LEU A 228 5.51 -17.70 11.06
C LEU A 228 5.89 -16.24 10.81
N ALA A 229 7.17 -15.97 10.53
CA ALA A 229 7.65 -14.63 10.18
C ALA A 229 6.98 -14.10 8.90
N ILE A 230 6.86 -14.93 7.85
CA ILE A 230 6.16 -14.58 6.60
C ILE A 230 4.69 -14.27 6.88
N PHE A 231 4.02 -15.10 7.68
CA PHE A 231 2.63 -14.90 8.05
C PHE A 231 2.41 -13.53 8.74
N PHE A 232 3.23 -13.21 9.74
CA PHE A 232 3.16 -11.91 10.43
C PHE A 232 3.55 -10.74 9.52
N HIS A 233 4.52 -10.92 8.64
CA HIS A 233 4.89 -9.91 7.65
C HIS A 233 3.71 -9.58 6.72
N ILE A 234 3.02 -10.60 6.21
CA ILE A 234 1.82 -10.42 5.37
C ILE A 234 0.70 -9.74 6.15
N LEU A 235 0.47 -10.11 7.41
CA LEU A 235 -0.52 -9.45 8.27
C LEU A 235 -0.20 -7.97 8.48
N LEU A 236 1.06 -7.65 8.77
CA LEU A 236 1.52 -6.28 8.96
C LEU A 236 1.33 -5.46 7.67
N ASP A 237 1.80 -5.97 6.52
CA ASP A 237 1.68 -5.28 5.23
C ASP A 237 0.21 -5.04 4.85
N THR A 238 -0.65 -6.06 5.01
CA THR A 238 -2.08 -5.95 4.73
C THR A 238 -2.77 -4.97 5.68
N GLY A 239 -2.45 -5.02 6.98
CA GLY A 239 -3.02 -4.14 7.99
C GLY A 239 -2.62 -2.67 7.78
N VAL A 240 -1.34 -2.42 7.51
CA VAL A 240 -0.82 -1.09 7.16
C VAL A 240 -1.46 -0.61 5.86
N GLY A 241 -1.56 -1.47 4.85
CA GLY A 241 -2.21 -1.16 3.57
C GLY A 241 -3.66 -0.72 3.76
N LEU A 242 -4.46 -1.45 4.54
CA LEU A 242 -5.85 -1.10 4.83
C LEU A 242 -5.96 0.24 5.57
N LEU A 243 -5.20 0.43 6.65
CA LEU A 243 -5.25 1.67 7.44
C LEU A 243 -4.78 2.88 6.64
N ALA A 244 -3.65 2.76 5.93
CA ALA A 244 -3.11 3.85 5.14
C ALA A 244 -4.03 4.19 3.97
N THR A 245 -4.56 3.19 3.26
CA THR A 245 -5.56 3.42 2.21
C THR A 245 -6.79 4.15 2.75
N ALA A 246 -7.31 3.72 3.90
CA ALA A 246 -8.46 4.36 4.52
C ALA A 246 -8.17 5.81 4.93
N ALA A 247 -7.02 6.06 5.56
CA ALA A 247 -6.62 7.40 5.99
C ALA A 247 -6.44 8.36 4.80
N MET A 248 -5.77 7.90 3.74
CA MET A 248 -5.60 8.70 2.52
C MET A 248 -6.93 8.96 1.83
N ALA A 249 -7.78 7.94 1.69
CA ALA A 249 -9.08 8.08 1.07
C ALA A 249 -9.98 9.08 1.81
N ILE A 250 -10.00 9.03 3.15
CA ILE A 250 -10.76 9.99 3.98
C ILE A 250 -10.19 11.40 3.82
N GLY A 251 -8.87 11.57 3.90
CA GLY A 251 -8.23 12.88 3.75
C GLY A 251 -8.47 13.49 2.35
N PHE A 252 -8.40 12.68 1.30
CA PHE A 252 -8.72 13.13 -0.06
C PHE A 252 -10.20 13.44 -0.26
N LYS A 253 -11.10 12.65 0.34
CA LYS A 253 -12.55 12.92 0.33
C LYS A 253 -12.84 14.31 0.91
N ASP A 254 -12.30 14.60 2.09
CA ASP A 254 -12.49 15.89 2.76
C ASP A 254 -11.96 17.05 1.88
N GLN A 255 -10.79 16.90 1.26
CA GLN A 255 -10.23 17.93 0.37
C GLN A 255 -11.07 18.14 -0.90
N MET A 256 -11.50 17.06 -1.55
CA MET A 256 -12.26 17.14 -2.81
C MET A 256 -13.62 17.79 -2.62
N PHE A 257 -14.35 17.40 -1.58
CA PHE A 257 -15.72 17.88 -1.34
C PHE A 257 -15.77 19.20 -0.57
N SER A 258 -14.73 19.56 0.21
CA SER A 258 -14.65 20.88 0.85
C SER A 258 -14.41 22.00 -0.18
N ASN A 259 -13.54 21.77 -1.18
CA ASN A 259 -13.28 22.76 -2.23
C ASN A 259 -14.47 22.97 -3.19
N GLY A 260 -15.40 22.02 -3.27
CA GLY A 260 -16.63 22.16 -4.06
C GLY A 260 -17.64 23.15 -3.48
N LYS A 261 -17.62 23.38 -2.17
CA LYS A 261 -18.53 24.33 -1.50
C LYS A 261 -18.06 25.79 -1.56
N GLN A 262 -16.81 26.05 -1.95
CA GLN A 262 -16.26 27.41 -2.05
C GLN A 262 -16.36 28.03 -3.46
N LYS A 263 -16.94 27.31 -4.44
CA LYS A 263 -17.05 27.78 -5.84
C LYS A 263 -18.48 28.07 -6.30
N ASN A 264 -19.46 28.02 -5.41
CA ASN A 264 -20.82 28.51 -5.62
C ASN A 264 -21.09 29.65 -4.65
#